data_AF-A0A3C0ZW63-F1
#
_entry.id   AF-A0A3C0ZW63-F1
#
_cell.length_a   1.000
_cell.length_b   1.000
_cell.length_c   1.000
_cell.angle_alpha   90.00
_cell.angle_beta   90.00
_cell.angle_gamma   90.00
#
_symmetry.space_group_name_H-M   'P 1'
#
loop_
_entity.id
_entity.type
_entity.pdbx_description
1 polymer ?
#
loop_
_entity_poly.entity_id
_entity_poly.type
_entity_poly.pdbx_seq_one_letter_code
_entity_poly.pdbx_strand_id
1 'polypeptide(L)'
;AIMAARDNRIAAESIGINIANTKMMAFVISAALAGAAGALYGLNYSTMVASKFDYNTSILILVYVVLGGLGNINGTLISTVVLFLLPQLLRGLQDYR
;
A
#
# COMPACT_ATOMS: atom_id res chain seq x y z
N ALA A 1 11.27 -10.86 12.89
CA ALA A 1 11.45 -9.54 13.51
C ALA A 1 10.16 -8.71 13.58
N ILE A 2 9.52 -8.37 12.45
CA ILE A 2 8.31 -7.51 12.42
C ILE A 2 7.07 -8.17 13.06
N MET A 3 6.83 -9.47 12.85
CA MET A 3 5.78 -10.22 13.56
C MET A 3 6.06 -10.33 15.07
N ALA A 4 7.31 -10.61 15.46
CA ALA A 4 7.71 -10.71 16.87
C ALA A 4 7.54 -9.38 17.64
N ALA A 5 7.78 -8.24 16.98
CA ALA A 5 7.51 -6.90 17.54
C ALA A 5 6.01 -6.56 17.64
N ARG A 6 5.15 -7.30 16.93
CA ARG A 6 3.68 -7.12 16.94
C ARG A 6 2.99 -7.92 18.03
N ASP A 7 3.47 -9.13 18.36
CA ASP A 7 2.84 -10.00 19.37
C ASP A 7 3.15 -9.59 20.81
N ASN A 8 4.42 -9.32 21.15
CA ASN A 8 4.74 -8.87 22.50
C ASN A 8 6.00 -8.01 22.53
N ARG A 9 5.79 -6.70 22.74
CA ARG A 9 6.87 -5.70 22.79
C ARG A 9 7.90 -6.03 23.87
N ILE A 10 7.47 -6.57 25.01
CA ILE A 10 8.35 -6.90 26.14
C ILE A 10 9.23 -8.13 25.83
N ALA A 11 8.71 -9.09 25.05
CA ALA A 11 9.46 -10.30 24.63
C ALA A 11 10.50 -10.00 23.53
N ALA A 12 10.21 -9.05 22.63
CA ALA A 12 11.16 -8.66 21.59
C ALA A 12 12.35 -7.86 22.15
N GLU A 13 12.10 -7.03 23.16
CA GLU A 13 13.15 -6.26 23.85
C GLU A 13 14.08 -7.18 24.67
N SER A 14 13.52 -8.24 25.27
CA SER A 14 14.28 -9.23 26.05
C SER A 14 15.14 -10.17 25.21
N ILE A 15 14.94 -10.24 23.89
CA ILE A 15 15.83 -10.95 22.93
C ILE A 15 16.84 -9.96 22.29
N GLY A 16 16.85 -8.69 22.71
CA GLY A 16 17.79 -7.67 22.21
C GLY A 16 17.40 -7.03 20.88
N ILE A 17 16.15 -7.23 20.42
CA ILE A 17 15.65 -6.57 19.20
C ILE A 17 15.19 -5.16 19.56
N ASN A 18 15.87 -4.16 18.99
CA ASN A 18 15.50 -2.76 19.18
C ASN A 18 14.21 -2.44 18.38
N ILE A 19 13.07 -2.49 19.07
CA ILE A 19 11.72 -2.32 18.48
C ILE A 19 11.55 -0.93 17.87
N ALA A 20 12.21 0.08 18.44
CA ALA A 20 12.20 1.44 17.93
C ALA A 20 12.85 1.52 16.54
N ASN A 21 14.06 0.97 16.38
CA ASN A 21 14.75 0.93 15.09
C ASN A 21 14.00 0.08 14.05
N THR A 22 13.42 -1.06 14.47
CA THR A 22 12.68 -1.93 13.56
C THR A 22 11.42 -1.25 13.01
N LYS A 23 10.68 -0.51 13.85
CA LYS A 23 9.51 0.27 13.41
C LYS A 23 9.93 1.48 12.58
N MET A 24 11.02 2.15 12.95
CA MET A 24 11.53 3.30 12.20
C MET A 24 11.99 2.89 10.80
N MET A 25 12.72 1.78 10.65
CA MET A 25 13.09 1.26 9.33
C MET A 25 11.86 0.86 8.51
N ALA A 26 10.88 0.18 9.10
CA ALA A 26 9.64 -0.17 8.40
C ALA A 26 8.86 1.07 7.94
N PHE A 27 8.81 2.12 8.75
CA PHE A 27 8.19 3.40 8.39
C PHE A 27 8.97 4.12 7.28
N VAL A 28 10.29 4.22 7.39
CA VAL A 28 11.14 4.88 6.38
C VAL A 28 11.03 4.18 5.03
N ILE A 29 11.07 2.85 4.99
CA ILE A 29 10.91 2.07 3.75
C ILE A 29 9.52 2.31 3.15
N SER A 30 8.46 2.27 3.97
CA SER A 30 7.10 2.51 3.51
C SER A 30 6.91 3.95 2.98
N ALA A 31 7.47 4.94 3.69
CA ALA A 31 7.40 6.35 3.31
C ALA A 31 8.19 6.63 2.02
N ALA A 32 9.36 6.02 1.85
CA ALA A 32 10.15 6.14 0.63
C ALA A 32 9.40 5.56 -0.58
N LEU A 33 8.79 4.38 -0.44
CA LEU A 33 7.99 3.76 -1.49
C LEU A 33 6.73 4.58 -1.83
N ALA A 34 6.00 5.05 -0.82
CA ALA A 34 4.82 5.90 -1.01
C ALA A 34 5.18 7.24 -1.67
N GLY A 35 6.28 7.86 -1.25
CA GLY A 35 6.79 9.10 -1.84
C GLY A 35 7.22 8.92 -3.30
N ALA A 36 7.94 7.86 -3.62
CA ALA A 36 8.35 7.54 -5.00
C ALA A 36 7.13 7.28 -5.90
N ALA A 37 6.14 6.51 -5.42
CA ALA A 37 4.90 6.27 -6.14
C ALA A 37 4.10 7.56 -6.39
N GLY A 38 4.00 8.44 -5.38
CA GLY A 38 3.33 9.73 -5.50
C GLY A 38 4.04 10.67 -6.48
N ALA A 39 5.37 10.75 -6.43
CA ALA A 39 6.16 11.56 -7.37
C ALA A 39 5.99 11.08 -8.81
N LEU A 40 6.00 9.76 -9.05
CA LEU A 40 5.78 9.17 -10.36
C LEU A 40 4.36 9.40 -10.88
N TYR A 41 3.36 9.30 -10.01
CA TYR A 41 1.96 9.56 -10.34
C TYR A 41 1.73 11.04 -10.72
N GLY A 42 2.34 11.97 -9.98
CA GLY A 42 2.30 13.40 -10.27
C GLY A 42 3.00 13.77 -11.59
N LEU A 43 4.08 13.07 -11.95
CA LEU A 43 4.77 13.24 -13.24
C LEU A 43 3.94 12.72 -14.43
N ASN A 44 3.20 11.62 -14.26
CA ASN A 44 2.39 11.04 -15.34
C ASN A 44 1.08 11.80 -15.60
N TYR A 45 0.44 12.33 -14.56
CA TYR A 45 -0.79 13.10 -14.69
C TYR A 45 -0.50 14.60 -14.60
N SER A 46 -0.15 15.22 -15.74
CA SER A 46 0.14 16.66 -15.84
C SER A 46 -1.06 17.57 -15.51
N THR A 47 -2.26 17.02 -15.30
CA THR A 47 -3.44 17.76 -14.83
C THR A 47 -4.06 17.05 -13.63
N MET A 48 -3.90 17.64 -12.45
CA MET A 48 -4.53 17.15 -11.22
C MET A 48 -5.99 17.59 -11.20
N VAL A 49 -6.88 16.77 -11.76
CA VAL A 49 -8.32 17.01 -11.67
C VAL A 49 -8.80 16.52 -10.31
N ALA A 50 -9.37 17.42 -9.49
CA ALA A 50 -9.90 17.10 -8.16
C ALA A 50 -10.94 15.94 -8.17
N SER A 51 -11.59 15.72 -9.32
CA SER A 51 -12.53 14.60 -9.54
C SER A 51 -11.90 13.21 -9.39
N LYS A 52 -10.57 13.05 -9.53
CA LYS A 52 -9.88 11.77 -9.30
C LYS A 52 -9.71 11.45 -7.79
N PHE A 53 -9.72 12.47 -6.94
CA PHE A 53 -9.57 12.37 -5.49
C PHE A 53 -10.91 12.42 -4.77
N ASP A 54 -11.91 11.70 -5.29
CA ASP A 54 -13.21 11.59 -4.64
C ASP A 54 -13.20 10.55 -3.50
N TYR A 55 -14.21 10.61 -2.63
CA TYR A 55 -14.44 9.64 -1.57
C TYR A 55 -14.46 8.19 -2.08
N ASN A 56 -14.99 7.98 -3.28
CA ASN A 56 -15.03 6.65 -3.90
C ASN A 56 -13.62 6.06 -4.07
N THR A 57 -12.64 6.86 -4.50
CA THR A 57 -11.24 6.41 -4.66
C THR A 57 -10.62 6.00 -3.32
N SER A 58 -10.86 6.76 -2.26
CA SER A 58 -10.38 6.41 -0.92
C SER A 58 -10.98 5.09 -0.42
N ILE A 59 -12.27 4.86 -0.66
CA ILE A 59 -12.94 3.61 -0.30
C ILE A 59 -12.37 2.44 -1.13
N LEU A 60 -12.13 2.63 -2.43
CA LEU A 60 -11.53 1.60 -3.29
C LEU A 60 -10.14 1.17 -2.79
N ILE A 61 -9.29 2.12 -2.40
CA ILE A 61 -7.96 1.81 -1.84
C ILE A 61 -8.10 0.97 -0.55
N LEU A 62 -9.04 1.33 0.33
CA LEU A 62 -9.32 0.53 1.52
C LEU A 62 -9.81 -0.88 1.17
N VAL A 63 -10.69 -1.00 0.18
CA VAL A 63 -11.22 -2.30 -0.30
C VAL A 63 -10.08 -3.19 -0.80
N TYR A 64 -9.11 -2.65 -1.54
CA TYR A 64 -7.95 -3.41 -2.02
C TYR A 64 -7.17 -4.06 -0.86
N VAL A 65 -6.96 -3.28 0.21
CA VAL A 65 -6.22 -3.73 1.41
C VAL A 65 -7.04 -4.71 2.25
N VAL A 66 -8.34 -4.44 2.44
CA VAL A 66 -9.22 -5.29 3.23
C VAL A 66 -9.42 -6.65 2.58
N LEU A 67 -9.60 -6.69 1.24
CA LEU A 67 -9.72 -7.95 0.48
C LEU A 67 -8.45 -8.80 0.57
N GLY A 68 -7.27 -8.18 0.60
CA GLY A 68 -6.00 -8.90 0.75
C GLY A 68 -5.70 -9.36 2.19
N GLY A 69 -6.41 -8.82 3.18
CA GLY A 69 -6.33 -9.18 4.59
C GLY A 69 -5.47 -8.25 5.43
N LEU A 70 -6.05 -7.67 6.50
CA LEU A 70 -5.46 -6.65 7.40
C LEU A 70 -4.21 -7.10 8.21
N GLY A 71 -3.70 -8.31 7.99
CA GLY A 71 -2.52 -8.84 8.68
C GLY A 71 -1.49 -9.50 7.77
N ASN A 72 -1.76 -9.60 6.47
CA ASN A 72 -0.89 -10.32 5.53
C ASN A 72 -0.42 -9.39 4.40
N ILE A 73 0.83 -8.91 4.51
CA ILE A 73 1.43 -7.99 3.53
C ILE A 73 1.41 -8.60 2.11
N ASN A 74 1.67 -9.90 2.00
CA ASN A 74 1.71 -10.58 0.69
C ASN A 74 0.31 -10.68 0.06
N GLY A 75 -0.72 -10.95 0.85
CA GLY A 75 -2.11 -11.00 0.39
C GLY A 75 -2.62 -9.64 -0.08
N THR A 76 -2.31 -8.58 0.69
CA THR A 76 -2.60 -7.19 0.31
C THR A 76 -1.92 -6.76 -0.98
N LEU A 77 -0.65 -7.14 -1.18
CA LEU A 77 0.07 -6.80 -2.40
C LEU A 77 -0.56 -7.45 -3.64
N ILE A 78 -0.90 -8.73 -3.57
CA ILE A 78 -1.53 -9.47 -4.67
C ILE A 78 -2.91 -8.89 -4.99
N SER A 79 -3.75 -8.69 -3.96
CA SER A 79 -5.09 -8.09 -4.10
C SER A 79 -5.02 -6.72 -4.78
N THR A 80 -4.12 -5.86 -4.31
CA THR A 80 -3.95 -4.50 -4.86
C THR A 80 -3.52 -4.55 -6.33
N VAL A 81 -2.54 -5.39 -6.69
CA VAL A 81 -2.09 -5.51 -8.08
C VAL A 81 -3.23 -6.02 -8.97
N VAL A 82 -3.94 -7.08 -8.55
CA VAL A 82 -5.03 -7.66 -9.34
C VAL A 82 -6.17 -6.67 -9.52
N LEU A 83 -6.68 -6.09 -8.43
CA LEU A 83 -7.83 -5.17 -8.47
C LEU A 83 -7.49 -3.82 -9.11
N PHE A 84 -6.21 -3.45 -9.17
CA PHE A 84 -5.75 -2.29 -9.92
C PHE A 84 -5.60 -2.59 -11.42
N LEU A 85 -4.96 -3.71 -11.79
CA LEU A 85 -4.75 -4.08 -13.20
C LEU A 85 -6.05 -4.49 -13.91
N LEU A 86 -6.93 -5.22 -13.24
CA LEU A 86 -8.14 -5.78 -13.83
C LEU A 86 -9.04 -4.72 -14.49
N PRO A 87 -9.44 -3.63 -13.82
CA PRO A 87 -10.20 -2.56 -14.46
C PRO A 87 -9.38 -1.75 -15.48
N GLN A 88 -8.05 -1.67 -15.32
CA GLN A 88 -7.18 -0.98 -16.26
C GLN A 88 -7.11 -1.72 -17.60
N LEU A 89 -7.02 -3.05 -17.58
CA LEU A 89 -7.08 -3.91 -18.77
C LEU A 89 -8.48 -3.90 -19.40
N LEU A 90 -9.53 -3.93 -18.58
CA LEU A 90 -10.92 -3.83 -19.07
C LEU A 90 -11.18 -2.47 -19.76
N ARG A 91 -10.62 -1.38 -19.25
CA ARG A 91 -10.64 -0.07 -19.92
C ARG A 91 -9.89 -0.10 -21.25
N GLY A 92 -8.68 -0.67 -21.29
CA GLY A 92 -7.92 -0.80 -22.53
C GLY A 92 -8.65 -1.62 -23.61
N LEU A 93 -9.45 -2.62 -23.21
CA LEU A 93 -10.33 -3.38 -24.12
C LEU A 93 -11.59 -2.61 -24.53
N GLN A 94 -12.11 -1.72 -23.70
CA GLN A 94 -13.23 -0.83 -24.06
C GLN A 94 -12.82 0.28 -25.02
N ASP A 95 -11.61 0.84 -24.88
CA ASP A 95 -11.06 1.87 -25.78
C ASP A 95 -10.73 1.32 -27.19
N TYR A 96 -10.78 -0.01 -27.39
CA TYR A 96 -10.62 -0.67 -28.69
C TYR A 96 -11.96 -0.91 -29.43
N ARG A 97 -13.10 -0.45 -28.88
CA ARG A 97 -14.40 -0.49 -29.57
C ARG A 97 -14.85 0.88 -30.04
#